data_AF-A0A840H2H7-F1
#
_entry.id   AF-A0A840H2H7-F1
#
_cell.length_a   1.000
_cell.length_b   1.000
_cell.length_c   1.000
_cell.angle_alpha   90.00
_cell.angle_beta   90.00
_cell.angle_gamma   90.00
#
_symmetry.space_group_name_H-M   'P 1'
#
loop_
_entity.id
_entity.type
_entity.pdbx_description
1 polymer ?
#
loop_
_entity_poly.entity_id
_entity_poly.type
_entity_poly.pdbx_seq_one_letter_code
_entity_poly.pdbx_strand_id
1 'polypeptide(L)'
;MLIAEDDLREIVSVGRNRWAAAEEPAAKVWFAPFSSSETTIEWRTVGAKPFAIIQRWHIADNADPDKQGRPNTKAMLVVTRLPPGPVCHVAYVDAIANPTANELARKAADDFARGFACGKDEVKIIGTRGRAVELATMR
;
A
#
# COMPACT_ATOMS: atom_id res chain seq x y z
N MET A 1 -12.70 6.47 -5.03
CA MET A 1 -11.75 5.96 -4.01
C MET A 1 -12.47 5.93 -2.68
N LEU A 2 -12.17 4.95 -1.85
CA LEU A 2 -12.62 4.82 -0.47
C LEU A 2 -11.37 4.87 0.41
N ILE A 3 -11.40 5.76 1.40
CA ILE A 3 -10.52 5.74 2.57
C ILE A 3 -11.45 5.57 3.76
N ALA A 4 -11.17 4.60 4.60
CA ALA A 4 -11.89 4.38 5.85
C ALA A 4 -10.87 4.04 6.94
N GLU A 5 -11.25 4.22 8.19
CA GLU A 5 -10.40 3.99 9.34
C GLU A 5 -11.19 3.16 10.35
N ASP A 6 -10.52 2.17 10.96
CA ASP A 6 -10.99 1.47 12.14
C ASP A 6 -9.81 1.20 13.09
N ASP A 7 -9.97 1.52 14.37
CA ASP A 7 -8.90 1.45 15.39
C ASP A 7 -7.54 2.00 14.91
N LEU A 8 -7.54 3.23 14.37
CA LEU A 8 -6.37 3.95 13.83
C LEU A 8 -5.61 3.20 12.71
N ARG A 9 -6.30 2.28 12.02
CA ARG A 9 -5.80 1.61 10.82
C ARG A 9 -6.63 2.05 9.64
N GLU A 10 -6.01 2.83 8.78
CA GLU A 10 -6.62 3.19 7.51
C GLU A 10 -6.65 2.00 6.55
N ILE A 11 -7.72 1.94 5.77
CA ILE A 11 -7.86 1.09 4.59
C ILE A 11 -8.07 1.97 3.36
N VAL A 12 -7.50 1.55 2.23
CA VAL A 12 -7.65 2.25 0.96
C VAL A 12 -8.08 1.30 -0.13
N SER A 13 -9.16 1.66 -0.81
CA SER A 13 -9.67 0.91 -1.96
C SER A 13 -10.16 1.83 -3.07
N VAL A 14 -10.25 1.30 -4.29
CA VAL A 14 -10.70 2.02 -5.47
C VAL A 14 -11.79 1.23 -6.16
N GLY A 15 -12.89 1.90 -6.48
CA GLY A 15 -14.02 1.32 -7.20
C GLY A 15 -14.75 2.39 -7.99
N ARG A 16 -15.64 1.97 -8.90
CA ARG A 16 -16.42 2.88 -9.76
C ARG A 16 -17.33 3.82 -8.96
N ASN A 17 -17.73 3.39 -7.78
CA ASN A 17 -18.43 4.18 -6.77
C ASN A 17 -17.97 3.71 -5.37
N ARG A 18 -18.44 4.39 -4.32
CA ARG A 18 -18.04 4.09 -2.94
C ARG A 18 -18.42 2.66 -2.51
N TRP A 19 -19.61 2.19 -2.91
CA TRP A 19 -20.08 0.84 -2.61
C TRP A 19 -19.16 -0.22 -3.22
N ALA A 20 -18.89 -0.11 -4.52
CA ALA A 20 -18.00 -1.04 -5.22
C ALA A 20 -16.60 -1.06 -4.59
N ALA A 21 -16.07 0.11 -4.21
CA ALA A 21 -14.78 0.19 -3.53
C ALA A 21 -14.76 -0.53 -2.17
N ALA A 22 -15.87 -0.50 -1.41
CA ALA A 22 -15.97 -1.16 -0.11
C ALA A 22 -16.01 -2.69 -0.21
N GLU A 23 -16.42 -3.25 -1.36
CA GLU A 23 -16.49 -4.69 -1.59
C GLU A 23 -15.17 -5.30 -2.08
N GLU A 24 -14.24 -4.48 -2.54
CA GLU A 24 -12.95 -4.94 -3.06
C GLU A 24 -12.04 -5.53 -1.94
N PRO A 25 -11.16 -6.50 -2.27
CA PRO A 25 -10.22 -7.05 -1.30
C PRO A 25 -9.37 -6.01 -0.57
N ALA A 26 -8.95 -4.94 -1.23
CA ALA A 26 -8.17 -3.86 -0.63
C ALA A 26 -8.89 -3.14 0.52
N ALA A 27 -10.23 -3.15 0.55
CA ALA A 27 -11.00 -2.62 1.67
C ALA A 27 -10.98 -3.53 2.91
N LYS A 28 -10.34 -4.69 2.83
CA LYS A 28 -10.22 -5.68 3.91
C LYS A 28 -8.77 -5.95 4.30
N VAL A 29 -7.83 -5.18 3.74
CA VAL A 29 -6.40 -5.29 4.06
C VAL A 29 -6.02 -4.18 5.02
N TRP A 30 -5.44 -4.60 6.15
CA TRP A 30 -4.94 -3.76 7.22
C TRP A 30 -3.54 -4.21 7.62
N PHE A 31 -2.78 -3.30 8.22
CA PHE A 31 -1.50 -3.61 8.86
C PHE A 31 -1.72 -3.88 10.34
N ALA A 32 -0.96 -4.78 10.95
CA ALA A 32 -1.11 -5.07 12.38
C ALA A 32 -0.88 -3.80 13.26
N PRO A 33 0.17 -2.99 13.01
CA PRO A 33 0.34 -1.70 13.68
C PRO A 33 -0.63 -0.63 13.16
N PHE A 34 -0.78 0.46 13.91
CA PHE A 34 -1.47 1.66 13.42
C PHE A 34 -0.82 2.15 12.13
N SER A 35 -1.66 2.59 11.20
CA SER A 35 -1.22 2.93 9.86
C SER A 35 -2.10 3.97 9.22
N SER A 36 -1.46 4.92 8.55
CA SER A 36 -2.15 5.95 7.77
C SER A 36 -1.53 6.08 6.39
N SER A 37 -2.34 6.52 5.45
CA SER A 37 -1.97 6.77 4.06
C SER A 37 -1.82 8.27 3.81
N GLU A 38 -0.86 8.65 2.98
CA GLU A 38 -0.76 10.03 2.52
C GLU A 38 -1.80 10.34 1.44
N THR A 39 -2.18 11.61 1.34
CA THR A 39 -3.16 12.10 0.35
C THR A 39 -2.63 12.10 -1.08
N THR A 40 -1.31 12.02 -1.27
CA THR A 40 -0.68 12.00 -2.59
C THR A 40 -0.75 10.59 -3.18
N ILE A 41 -1.31 10.50 -4.38
CA ILE A 41 -1.49 9.25 -5.12
C ILE A 41 -0.90 9.41 -6.51
N GLU A 42 -0.01 8.50 -6.87
CA GLU A 42 0.42 8.37 -8.25
C GLU A 42 -0.44 7.33 -8.96
N TRP A 43 -1.04 7.73 -10.08
CA TRP A 43 -1.85 6.85 -10.92
C TRP A 43 -1.01 6.28 -12.06
N ARG A 44 -1.09 4.96 -12.27
CA ARG A 44 -0.49 4.29 -13.42
C ARG A 44 -1.57 3.98 -14.45
N THR A 45 -1.39 4.47 -15.68
CA THR A 45 -2.40 4.37 -16.74
C THR A 45 -1.83 3.76 -18.01
N VAL A 46 -2.69 3.11 -18.79
CA VAL A 46 -2.47 2.80 -20.20
C VAL A 46 -3.53 3.57 -20.99
N GLY A 47 -3.11 4.63 -21.68
CA GLY A 47 -4.03 5.62 -22.22
C GLY A 47 -4.87 6.25 -21.10
N ALA A 48 -6.20 6.22 -21.26
CA ALA A 48 -7.15 6.73 -20.26
C ALA A 48 -7.54 5.72 -19.17
N LYS A 49 -7.01 4.50 -19.20
CA LYS A 49 -7.41 3.42 -18.29
C LYS A 49 -6.37 3.27 -17.16
N PRO A 50 -6.70 3.61 -15.91
CA PRO A 50 -5.81 3.36 -14.77
C PRO A 50 -5.78 1.86 -14.46
N PHE A 51 -4.59 1.34 -14.16
CA PHE A 51 -4.40 -0.09 -13.84
C PHE A 51 -3.72 -0.31 -12.49
N ALA A 52 -3.09 0.72 -11.91
CA ALA A 52 -2.55 0.69 -10.56
C ALA A 52 -2.53 2.09 -9.94
N ILE A 53 -2.47 2.15 -8.61
CA ILE A 53 -2.05 3.32 -7.86
C ILE A 53 -0.81 3.00 -7.03
N ILE A 54 -0.02 4.04 -6.75
CA ILE A 54 1.08 4.02 -5.80
C ILE A 54 0.77 5.07 -4.75
N GLN A 55 0.81 4.68 -3.49
CA GLN A 55 0.53 5.56 -2.37
C GLN A 55 1.56 5.36 -1.26
N ARG A 56 1.93 6.44 -0.59
CA ARG A 56 2.79 6.38 0.58
C ARG A 56 1.98 6.09 1.83
N TRP A 57 2.51 5.21 2.66
CA TRP A 57 1.94 4.79 3.93
C TRP A 57 2.95 4.99 5.05
N HIS A 58 2.44 5.30 6.23
CA HIS A 58 3.17 5.42 7.48
C HIS A 58 2.71 4.32 8.42
N ILE A 59 3.63 3.46 8.86
CA ILE A 59 3.34 2.36 9.77
C ILE A 59 4.00 2.65 11.13
N ALA A 60 3.24 2.60 12.21
CA ALA A 60 3.74 2.84 13.56
C ALA A 60 4.72 1.74 14.00
N ASP A 61 5.82 2.15 14.63
CA ASP A 61 6.81 1.26 15.22
C ASP A 61 6.81 1.42 16.74
N ASN A 62 6.09 0.54 17.44
CA ASN A 62 6.01 0.57 18.91
C ASN A 62 7.36 0.29 19.60
N ALA A 63 8.33 -0.27 18.87
CA ALA A 63 9.69 -0.49 19.40
C ALA A 63 10.59 0.75 19.26
N ASP A 64 10.12 1.81 18.60
CA ASP A 64 10.87 3.05 18.37
C ASP A 64 10.03 4.28 18.79
N PRO A 65 9.85 4.53 20.10
CA PRO A 65 9.10 5.67 20.57
C PRO A 65 9.89 6.99 20.51
N ASP A 66 9.18 8.09 20.28
CA ASP A 66 9.69 9.45 20.46
C ASP A 66 9.91 9.80 21.94
N LYS A 67 10.39 11.02 22.21
CA LYS A 67 10.67 11.49 23.59
C LYS A 67 9.42 11.55 24.48
N GLN A 68 8.23 11.54 23.90
CA GLN A 68 6.93 11.56 24.58
C GLN A 68 6.32 10.16 24.68
N GLY A 69 7.04 9.11 24.25
CA GLY A 69 6.56 7.73 24.29
C GLY A 69 5.61 7.36 23.15
N ARG A 70 5.44 8.22 22.15
CA ARG A 70 4.58 7.93 20.98
C ARG A 70 5.39 7.19 19.92
N PRO A 71 4.84 6.15 19.27
CA PRO A 71 5.59 5.40 18.27
C PRO A 71 5.96 6.29 17.07
N ASN A 72 7.23 6.27 16.67
CA ASN A 72 7.63 6.84 15.38
C ASN A 72 7.03 6.02 14.24
N THR A 73 6.83 6.63 13.09
CA THR A 73 6.34 5.93 11.90
C THR A 73 7.47 5.61 10.92
N LYS A 74 7.30 4.54 10.16
CA LYS A 74 8.18 4.14 9.07
C LYS A 74 7.42 4.24 7.75
N ALA A 75 8.04 4.87 6.77
CA ALA A 75 7.41 5.14 5.48
C ALA A 75 7.63 3.99 4.48
N MET A 76 6.57 3.64 3.77
CA MET A 76 6.52 2.61 2.74
C MET A 76 5.71 3.10 1.55
N LEU A 77 6.02 2.63 0.34
CA LEU A 77 5.12 2.76 -0.81
C LEU A 77 4.36 1.46 -1.01
N VAL A 78 3.05 1.58 -1.22
CA VAL A 78 2.16 0.47 -1.51
C VAL A 78 1.68 0.62 -2.96
N VAL A 79 1.90 -0.43 -3.75
CA VAL A 79 1.34 -0.57 -5.09
C VAL A 79 0.03 -1.34 -4.98
N THR A 80 -1.06 -0.77 -5.48
CA THR A 80 -2.38 -1.40 -5.49
C THR A 80 -2.85 -1.54 -6.93
N ARG A 81 -3.22 -2.76 -7.36
CA ARG A 81 -3.80 -2.98 -8.70
C ARG A 81 -5.24 -2.52 -8.76
N LEU A 82 -5.69 -2.16 -9.96
CA LEU A 82 -7.05 -1.69 -10.25
C LEU A 82 -7.80 -2.66 -11.20
N PRO A 83 -9.09 -2.41 -11.50
CA PRO A 83 -9.85 -3.20 -12.49
C PRO A 83 -9.13 -3.36 -13.84
N PRO A 84 -9.36 -4.46 -14.58
CA PRO A 84 -10.59 -5.26 -14.63
C PRO A 84 -10.72 -6.41 -13.62
N GLY A 85 -9.68 -6.73 -12.84
CA GLY A 85 -9.76 -7.69 -11.73
C GLY A 85 -9.95 -6.99 -10.38
N PRO A 86 -9.98 -7.76 -9.26
CA PRO A 86 -10.15 -7.19 -7.94
C PRO A 86 -9.04 -6.19 -7.59
N VAL A 87 -9.33 -5.26 -6.68
CA VAL A 87 -8.37 -4.29 -6.16
C VAL A 87 -7.69 -4.89 -4.93
N CYS A 88 -6.37 -5.00 -4.96
CA CYS A 88 -5.56 -5.50 -3.85
C CYS A 88 -4.13 -4.95 -3.92
N HIS A 89 -3.41 -5.03 -2.80
CA HIS A 89 -1.99 -4.71 -2.77
C HIS A 89 -1.20 -5.74 -3.58
N VAL A 90 -0.24 -5.24 -4.35
CA VAL A 90 0.63 -5.99 -5.27
C VAL A 90 2.05 -6.00 -4.75
N ALA A 91 2.53 -4.86 -4.28
CA ALA A 91 3.91 -4.70 -3.84
C ALA A 91 4.07 -3.67 -2.74
N TYR A 92 5.07 -3.90 -1.89
CA TYR A 92 5.55 -2.97 -0.88
C TYR A 92 7.00 -2.60 -1.14
N VAL A 93 7.33 -1.32 -0.96
CA VAL A 93 8.68 -0.78 -1.08
C VAL A 93 8.99 0.03 0.17
N ASP A 94 10.02 -0.36 0.92
CA ASP A 94 10.45 0.45 2.06
C ASP A 94 11.04 1.77 1.56
N ALA A 95 10.47 2.89 1.98
CA ALA A 95 10.85 4.18 1.43
C ALA A 95 12.12 4.78 2.06
N ILE A 96 12.55 4.25 3.21
CA ILE A 96 13.75 4.72 3.92
C ILE A 96 14.96 3.88 3.50
N ALA A 97 14.77 2.57 3.36
CA ALA A 97 15.85 1.65 2.96
C ALA A 97 16.21 1.76 1.46
N ASN A 98 15.38 2.41 0.65
CA ASN A 98 15.59 2.53 -0.81
C ASN A 98 15.57 4.00 -1.25
N PRO A 99 16.73 4.59 -1.62
CA PRO A 99 16.80 5.96 -2.13
C PRO A 99 15.95 6.19 -3.40
N THR A 100 15.74 5.15 -4.19
CA THR A 100 14.96 5.16 -5.44
C THR A 100 13.57 4.53 -5.28
N ALA A 101 12.99 4.55 -4.07
CA ALA A 101 11.73 3.85 -3.77
C ALA A 101 10.59 4.13 -4.76
N ASN A 102 10.44 5.38 -5.21
CA ASN A 102 9.40 5.75 -6.19
C ASN A 102 9.60 5.05 -7.54
N GLU A 103 10.85 4.94 -8.02
CA GLU A 103 11.16 4.27 -9.28
C GLU A 103 10.92 2.76 -9.17
N LEU A 104 11.30 2.16 -8.04
CA LEU A 104 11.03 0.76 -7.73
C LEU A 104 9.53 0.47 -7.69
N ALA A 105 8.73 1.33 -7.05
CA ALA A 105 7.29 1.18 -6.98
C ALA A 105 6.63 1.31 -8.36
N ARG A 106 7.07 2.25 -9.19
CA ARG A 106 6.62 2.41 -10.58
C ARG A 106 6.90 1.17 -11.41
N LYS A 107 8.14 0.69 -11.36
CA LYS A 107 8.54 -0.53 -12.06
C LYS A 107 7.70 -1.72 -11.61
N ALA A 108 7.50 -1.88 -10.30
CA ALA A 108 6.69 -2.96 -9.76
C ALA A 108 5.21 -2.88 -10.21
N ALA A 109 4.65 -1.68 -10.26
CA ALA A 109 3.31 -1.48 -10.78
C ALA A 109 3.22 -1.89 -12.25
N ASP A 110 4.12 -1.38 -13.09
CA ASP A 110 4.12 -1.60 -14.53
C ASP A 110 4.35 -3.09 -14.89
N ASP A 111 5.22 -3.78 -14.15
CA ASP A 111 5.58 -5.19 -14.35
C ASP A 111 4.52 -6.17 -13.82
N PHE A 112 3.94 -5.91 -12.64
CA PHE A 112 3.16 -6.93 -11.92
C PHE A 112 1.66 -6.65 -11.84
N ALA A 113 1.22 -5.39 -11.75
CA ALA A 113 -0.14 -5.07 -11.31
C ALA A 113 -1.24 -5.62 -12.24
N ARG A 114 -1.00 -5.64 -13.56
CA ARG A 114 -1.98 -6.15 -14.54
C ARG A 114 -2.19 -7.66 -14.46
N GLY A 115 -1.14 -8.41 -14.13
CA GLY A 115 -1.15 -9.88 -14.05
C GLY A 115 -1.39 -10.43 -12.66
N PHE A 116 -1.29 -9.59 -11.61
CA PHE A 116 -1.38 -10.04 -10.22
C PHE A 116 -2.75 -10.62 -9.88
N ALA A 117 -2.78 -11.84 -9.35
CA ALA A 117 -3.97 -12.56 -8.95
C ALA A 117 -4.29 -12.33 -7.47
N CYS A 118 -5.16 -11.37 -7.18
CA CYS A 118 -5.60 -11.07 -5.81
C CYS A 118 -6.11 -12.32 -5.07
N GLY A 119 -5.65 -12.51 -3.84
CA GLY A 119 -6.00 -13.66 -2.99
C GLY A 119 -5.29 -14.97 -3.36
N LYS A 120 -4.45 -14.98 -4.41
CA LYS A 120 -3.61 -16.12 -4.79
C LYS A 120 -2.12 -15.79 -4.74
N ASP A 121 -1.76 -14.65 -5.32
CA ASP A 121 -0.38 -14.18 -5.33
C ASP A 121 -0.05 -13.50 -3.99
N GLU A 122 1.16 -13.75 -3.49
CA GLU A 122 1.69 -13.03 -2.33
C GLU A 122 2.18 -11.64 -2.73
N VAL A 123 1.95 -10.65 -1.85
CA VAL A 123 2.49 -9.30 -2.03
C VAL A 123 4.00 -9.34 -2.18
N LYS A 124 4.49 -8.64 -3.20
CA LYS A 124 5.92 -8.59 -3.51
C LYS A 124 6.63 -7.55 -2.67
N ILE A 125 7.80 -7.91 -2.14
CA ILE A 125 8.71 -6.94 -1.54
C ILE A 125 9.74 -6.55 -2.58
N ILE A 126 9.83 -5.26 -2.87
CA ILE A 126 10.67 -4.73 -3.94
C ILE A 126 11.79 -3.89 -3.33
N GLY A 127 13.01 -4.09 -3.82
CA GLY A 127 14.20 -3.43 -3.31
C GLY A 127 14.68 -3.99 -1.97
N THR A 128 15.50 -3.20 -1.28
CA THR A 128 16.02 -3.51 0.05
C THR A 128 14.87 -3.54 1.05
N ARG A 129 14.76 -4.63 1.79
CA ARG A 129 13.80 -4.75 2.88
C ARG A 129 14.26 -3.90 4.06
N GLY A 130 13.35 -3.08 4.59
CA GLY A 130 13.58 -2.28 5.79
C GLY A 130 12.45 -2.44 6.81
N ARG A 131 12.53 -1.63 7.86
CA ARG A 131 11.65 -1.71 9.03
C ARG A 131 10.17 -1.52 8.69
N ALA A 132 9.83 -0.66 7.74
CA ALA A 132 8.43 -0.42 7.36
C ALA A 132 7.80 -1.70 6.79
N VAL A 133 8.55 -2.42 5.95
CA VAL A 133 8.10 -3.68 5.35
C VAL A 133 8.03 -4.80 6.39
N GLU A 134 8.97 -4.86 7.33
CA GLU A 134 8.90 -5.81 8.44
C GLU A 134 7.58 -5.65 9.20
N LEU A 135 7.29 -4.43 9.66
CA LEU A 135 6.06 -4.07 10.37
C LEU A 135 4.79 -4.40 9.54
N ALA A 136 4.79 -4.08 8.25
CA ALA A 136 3.66 -4.31 7.36
C ALA A 136 3.40 -5.79 7.03
N THR A 137 4.34 -6.69 7.33
CA THR A 137 4.22 -8.12 7.03
C THR A 137 4.27 -9.00 8.28
N MET A 138 4.22 -8.38 9.48
CA MET A 138 4.01 -9.10 10.72
C MET A 138 2.63 -9.80 10.66
N ARG A 139 2.60 -11.07 11.05
CA ARG A 139 1.38 -11.85 11.21
C ARG A 139 1.03 -11.93 12.69
#